data_AF-A0A2W1L6P6-F1
#
_entry.id   AF-A0A2W1L6P6-F1
#
_cell.length_a   1.000
_cell.length_b   1.000
_cell.length_c   1.000
_cell.angle_alpha   90.00
_cell.angle_beta   90.00
_cell.angle_gamma   90.00
#
_symmetry.space_group_name_H-M   'P 1'
#
loop_
_entity.id
_entity.type
_entity.pdbx_description
1 polymer ?
#
loop_
_entity_poly.entity_id
_entity_poly.type
_entity_poly.pdbx_seq_one_letter_code
_entity_poly.pdbx_strand_id
1 'polypeptide(L)'
;MDWTSNWFMYFILFWAVVMVVFMSIGGFFMFRKFLKVLPMRDGKSKLDWQNYWVERSRPMWTDESKQFLDVLVSPVPGPFRDIAKHSIAAKIGQVAIESGASSVTRDHCIEGYIRATPARDYRSLVSFLDKKGIDYTPYKHLINK
;
A
#
# COMPACT_ATOMS: atom_id res chain seq x y z
N MET A 1 51.40 23.67 -26.51
CA MET A 1 50.60 24.73 -25.86
C MET A 1 49.22 24.12 -25.70
N ASP A 2 49.04 23.24 -24.72
CA ASP A 2 47.93 22.25 -24.75
C ASP A 2 47.17 22.18 -23.41
N TRP A 3 47.42 23.14 -22.51
CA TRP A 3 46.82 23.21 -21.18
C TRP A 3 45.28 23.32 -21.22
N THR A 4 44.74 24.04 -22.20
CA THR A 4 43.30 24.19 -22.40
C THR A 4 42.63 22.89 -22.84
N SER A 5 43.31 22.08 -23.66
CA SER A 5 42.80 20.78 -24.11
C SER A 5 42.76 19.76 -22.98
N ASN A 6 43.82 19.72 -22.15
CA ASN A 6 43.91 18.77 -21.03
C ASN A 6 42.86 19.06 -19.94
N TRP A 7 42.67 20.33 -19.56
CA TRP A 7 41.64 20.69 -18.57
C TRP A 7 40.23 20.35 -19.03
N PHE A 8 39.91 20.64 -20.29
CA PHE A 8 38.60 20.31 -20.87
C PHE A 8 38.38 18.79 -20.93
N MET A 9 39.42 18.01 -21.22
CA MET A 9 39.37 16.55 -21.20
C MET A 9 39.10 16.01 -19.78
N TYR A 10 39.77 16.53 -18.75
CA TYR A 10 39.50 16.16 -17.35
C TYR A 10 38.09 16.56 -16.90
N PHE A 11 37.58 17.71 -17.36
CA PHE A 11 36.20 18.13 -17.10
C PHE A 11 35.18 17.16 -17.70
N ILE A 12 35.38 16.72 -18.94
CA ILE A 12 34.52 15.71 -19.58
C ILE A 12 34.61 14.38 -18.82
N LEU A 13 35.83 13.93 -18.48
CA LEU A 13 36.02 12.69 -17.73
C LEU A 13 35.33 12.72 -16.37
N PHE A 14 35.44 13.84 -15.64
CA PHE A 14 34.74 14.06 -14.39
C PHE A 14 33.22 13.90 -14.56
N TRP A 15 32.63 14.58 -15.53
CA TRP A 15 31.18 14.47 -15.77
C TRP A 15 30.74 13.10 -16.25
N ALA A 16 31.56 12.39 -17.03
CA ALA A 16 31.29 11.01 -17.42
C ALA A 16 31.21 10.10 -16.20
N VAL A 17 32.17 10.20 -15.27
CA VAL A 17 32.14 9.44 -14.01
C VAL A 17 30.93 9.82 -13.16
N VAL A 18 30.63 11.11 -13.02
CA VAL A 18 29.47 11.60 -12.27
C VAL A 18 28.17 11.02 -12.82
N MET A 19 27.98 11.02 -14.14
CA MET A 19 26.79 10.44 -14.79
C MET A 19 26.68 8.94 -14.54
N VAL A 20 27.77 8.18 -14.69
CA VAL A 20 27.78 6.74 -14.45
C VAL A 20 27.43 6.42 -12.98
N VAL A 21 27.95 7.19 -12.04
CA VAL A 21 27.65 7.04 -10.61
C VAL A 21 26.17 7.33 -10.34
N PHE A 22 25.63 8.46 -10.82
CA PHE A 22 24.21 8.78 -10.63
C PHE A 22 23.27 7.78 -11.31
N MET A 23 23.60 7.31 -12.52
CA MET A 23 22.83 6.26 -13.19
C MET A 23 22.86 4.94 -12.41
N SER A 24 24.02 4.58 -11.85
CA SER A 24 24.17 3.36 -11.05
C SER A 24 23.38 3.44 -9.74
N ILE A 25 23.41 4.59 -9.06
CA ILE A 25 22.61 4.83 -7.85
C ILE A 25 21.11 4.79 -8.17
N GLY A 26 20.68 5.50 -9.22
CA GLY A 26 19.28 5.49 -9.67
C GLY A 26 18.81 4.09 -10.05
N GLY A 27 19.64 3.35 -10.79
CA GLY A 27 19.41 1.97 -11.17
C GLY A 27 19.26 1.05 -9.95
N PHE A 28 20.13 1.18 -8.94
CA PHE A 28 20.06 0.41 -7.70
C PHE A 28 18.73 0.61 -6.96
N PHE A 29 18.27 1.86 -6.81
CA PHE A 29 16.98 2.15 -6.16
C PHE A 29 15.79 1.58 -6.94
N MET A 30 15.78 1.76 -8.27
CA MET A 30 14.73 1.22 -9.13
C MET A 30 14.72 -0.31 -9.12
N PHE A 31 15.90 -0.95 -9.14
CA PHE A 31 16.03 -2.40 -9.06
C PHE A 31 15.51 -2.95 -7.72
N ARG A 32 15.86 -2.32 -6.60
CA ARG A 32 15.32 -2.70 -5.28
C ARG A 32 13.80 -2.54 -5.20
N LYS A 33 13.24 -1.50 -5.83
CA LYS A 33 11.78 -1.31 -5.92
C LYS A 33 11.15 -2.38 -6.81
N PHE A 34 11.78 -2.73 -7.93
CA PHE A 34 11.34 -3.75 -8.86
C PHE A 34 11.26 -5.14 -8.20
N LEU A 35 12.27 -5.53 -7.40
CA LEU A 35 12.25 -6.80 -6.65
C LEU A 35 11.02 -6.97 -5.74
N LYS A 36 10.40 -5.87 -5.29
CA LYS A 36 9.18 -5.91 -4.47
C LYS A 36 7.89 -6.14 -5.27
N VAL A 37 7.94 -5.99 -6.59
CA VAL A 37 6.79 -6.12 -7.50
C VAL A 37 6.82 -7.48 -8.22
N LEU A 38 7.92 -8.23 -8.09
CA LEU A 38 8.02 -9.57 -8.66
C LEU A 38 6.84 -10.46 -8.21
N PRO A 39 6.35 -11.33 -9.11
CA PRO A 39 5.28 -12.26 -8.78
C PRO A 39 5.68 -13.14 -7.60
N MET A 40 4.69 -13.47 -6.77
CA MET A 40 4.88 -14.39 -5.66
C MET A 40 5.01 -15.83 -6.19
N ARG A 41 5.14 -16.80 -5.28
CA ARG A 41 5.33 -18.23 -5.63
C ARG A 41 4.23 -18.80 -6.54
N ASP A 42 3.08 -18.15 -6.60
CA ASP A 42 1.89 -18.50 -7.37
C ASP A 42 1.81 -17.76 -8.73
N GLY A 43 2.83 -16.98 -9.09
CA GLY A 43 2.86 -16.23 -10.34
C GLY A 43 2.05 -14.92 -10.31
N LYS A 44 1.38 -14.59 -9.21
CA LYS A 44 0.58 -13.37 -9.07
C LYS A 44 1.32 -12.33 -8.24
N SER A 45 1.22 -11.06 -8.65
CA SER A 45 1.72 -9.95 -7.84
C SER A 45 0.77 -9.66 -6.67
N LYS A 46 1.25 -8.88 -5.70
CA LYS A 46 0.40 -8.39 -4.60
C LYS A 46 -0.81 -7.58 -5.13
N LEU A 47 -0.64 -6.88 -6.25
CA LEU A 47 -1.70 -6.08 -6.86
C LEU A 47 -2.75 -7.00 -7.51
N ASP A 48 -2.32 -8.07 -8.17
CA ASP A 48 -3.25 -9.03 -8.80
C ASP A 48 -4.16 -9.69 -7.75
N TRP A 49 -3.60 -10.02 -6.59
CA TRP A 49 -4.40 -10.50 -5.46
C TRP A 49 -5.36 -9.45 -4.91
N GLN A 50 -4.96 -8.18 -4.87
CA GLN A 50 -5.89 -7.13 -4.45
C GLN A 50 -7.06 -7.01 -5.43
N ASN A 51 -6.78 -6.98 -6.72
CA ASN A 51 -7.80 -6.93 -7.77
C ASN A 51 -8.74 -8.14 -7.67
N TYR A 52 -8.18 -9.33 -7.50
CA TYR A 52 -8.95 -10.56 -7.30
C TYR A 52 -9.96 -10.44 -6.15
N TRP A 53 -9.53 -9.98 -4.97
CA TRP A 53 -10.43 -9.87 -3.82
C TRP A 53 -11.47 -8.75 -3.98
N VAL A 54 -11.10 -7.62 -4.61
CA VAL A 54 -12.05 -6.53 -4.91
C VAL A 54 -13.12 -7.01 -5.88
N GLU A 55 -12.75 -7.69 -6.96
CA GLU A 55 -13.70 -8.20 -7.95
C GLU A 55 -14.58 -9.30 -7.37
N ARG A 56 -13.98 -10.24 -6.64
CA ARG A 56 -14.72 -11.36 -6.04
C ARG A 56 -15.71 -10.90 -4.99
N SER A 57 -15.38 -9.88 -4.20
CA SER A 57 -16.25 -9.34 -3.15
C SER A 57 -17.24 -8.30 -3.67
N ARG A 58 -17.07 -7.76 -4.88
CA ARG A 58 -17.93 -6.72 -5.47
C ARG A 58 -19.45 -6.92 -5.25
N PRO A 59 -20.05 -8.11 -5.48
CA PRO A 59 -21.49 -8.30 -5.27
C PRO A 59 -21.91 -8.30 -3.79
N MET A 60 -20.98 -8.46 -2.86
CA MET A 60 -21.23 -8.53 -1.42
C MET A 60 -21.33 -7.14 -0.76
N TRP A 61 -20.91 -6.08 -1.46
CA TRP A 61 -20.86 -4.72 -0.93
C TRP A 61 -22.23 -4.05 -0.94
N THR A 62 -22.80 -3.86 0.25
CA THR A 62 -23.98 -3.01 0.48
C THR A 62 -23.61 -1.53 0.46
N ASP A 63 -24.59 -0.65 0.25
CA ASP A 63 -24.31 0.79 0.26
C ASP A 63 -23.84 1.30 1.63
N GLU A 64 -24.32 0.68 2.71
CA GLU A 64 -23.85 0.92 4.08
C GLU A 64 -22.36 0.58 4.23
N SER A 65 -21.92 -0.58 3.71
CA SER A 65 -20.53 -1.00 3.79
C SER A 65 -19.60 -0.09 2.95
N LYS A 66 -20.07 0.39 1.80
CA LYS A 66 -19.33 1.34 0.94
C LYS A 66 -19.17 2.70 1.64
N GLN A 67 -20.25 3.22 2.23
CA GLN A 67 -20.20 4.46 3.00
C GLN A 67 -19.28 4.33 4.21
N PHE A 68 -19.31 3.19 4.89
CA PHE A 68 -18.43 2.95 6.01
C PHE A 68 -16.96 2.86 5.59
N LEU A 69 -16.65 2.24 4.44
CA LEU A 69 -15.32 2.28 3.85
C LEU A 69 -14.86 3.73 3.60
N ASP A 70 -15.72 4.60 3.08
CA ASP A 70 -15.37 6.01 2.87
C ASP A 70 -15.01 6.72 4.18
N VAL A 71 -15.70 6.39 5.27
CA VAL A 71 -15.35 6.88 6.61
C VAL A 71 -13.96 6.37 7.02
N LEU A 72 -13.69 5.07 6.88
CA LEU A 72 -12.42 4.45 7.27
C LEU A 72 -11.21 5.00 6.50
N VAL A 73 -11.41 5.45 5.27
CA VAL A 73 -10.35 6.00 4.42
C VAL A 73 -10.23 7.54 4.54
N SER A 74 -11.18 8.22 5.21
CA SER A 74 -11.14 9.66 5.46
C SER A 74 -9.83 10.23 6.07
N PRO A 75 -9.10 9.55 6.98
CA PRO A 75 -7.84 10.08 7.51
C PRO A 75 -6.68 10.05 6.50
N VAL A 76 -6.84 9.37 5.35
CA VAL A 76 -5.80 9.28 4.32
C VAL A 76 -5.74 10.58 3.50
N PRO A 77 -4.54 11.16 3.27
CA PRO A 77 -4.39 12.34 2.41
C PRO A 77 -4.89 12.07 0.98
N GLY A 78 -5.49 13.09 0.36
CA GLY A 78 -6.14 13.00 -0.96
C GLY A 78 -5.34 12.24 -2.04
N PRO A 79 -4.05 12.57 -2.28
CA PRO A 79 -3.25 11.91 -3.32
C PRO A 79 -3.07 10.39 -3.15
N PHE A 80 -3.28 9.87 -1.95
CA PHE A 80 -3.10 8.45 -1.63
C PHE A 80 -4.42 7.73 -1.34
N ARG A 81 -5.53 8.47 -1.32
CA ARG A 81 -6.82 7.98 -0.84
C ARG A 81 -7.34 6.82 -1.68
N ASP A 82 -7.27 6.92 -3.00
CA ASP A 82 -7.80 5.89 -3.90
C ASP A 82 -6.99 4.59 -3.79
N ILE A 83 -5.66 4.71 -3.71
CA ILE A 83 -4.75 3.55 -3.54
C ILE A 83 -5.02 2.87 -2.19
N ALA A 84 -5.17 3.66 -1.12
CA ALA A 84 -5.49 3.12 0.20
C ALA A 84 -6.89 2.48 0.22
N LYS A 85 -7.89 3.14 -0.35
CA LYS A 85 -9.27 2.62 -0.48
C LYS A 85 -9.27 1.28 -1.19
N HIS A 86 -8.55 1.16 -2.30
CA HIS A 86 -8.44 -0.09 -3.04
C HIS A 86 -7.79 -1.21 -2.20
N SER A 87 -6.67 -0.92 -1.54
CA SER A 87 -5.98 -1.91 -0.70
C SER A 87 -6.81 -2.34 0.51
N ILE A 88 -7.56 -1.42 1.11
CA ILE A 88 -8.44 -1.71 2.25
C ILE A 88 -9.65 -2.51 1.78
N ALA A 89 -10.29 -2.13 0.68
CA ALA A 89 -11.40 -2.86 0.09
C ALA A 89 -11.01 -4.30 -0.27
N ALA A 90 -9.82 -4.51 -0.84
CA ALA A 90 -9.29 -5.84 -1.11
C ALA A 90 -9.18 -6.69 0.16
N LYS A 91 -8.68 -6.11 1.27
CA LYS A 91 -8.53 -6.83 2.53
C LYS A 91 -9.88 -7.11 3.21
N ILE A 92 -10.82 -6.18 3.15
CA ILE A 92 -12.20 -6.38 3.64
C ILE A 92 -12.88 -7.49 2.83
N GLY A 93 -12.76 -7.45 1.50
CA GLY A 93 -13.29 -8.49 0.62
C GLY A 93 -12.69 -9.86 0.91
N GLN A 94 -11.38 -9.93 1.13
CA GLN A 94 -10.70 -11.15 1.55
C GLN A 94 -11.31 -11.70 2.86
N VAL A 95 -11.42 -10.87 3.89
CA VAL A 95 -11.95 -11.28 5.21
C VAL A 95 -13.41 -11.76 5.09
N ALA A 96 -14.25 -11.09 4.30
CA ALA A 96 -15.65 -11.47 4.09
C ALA A 96 -15.83 -12.76 3.29
N ILE A 97 -14.97 -13.01 2.29
CA ILE A 97 -15.03 -14.24 1.50
C ILE A 97 -14.47 -15.42 2.29
N GLU A 98 -13.37 -15.23 3.01
CA GLU A 98 -12.75 -16.26 3.84
C GLU A 98 -13.64 -16.67 5.02
N SER A 99 -14.45 -15.75 5.55
CA SER A 99 -15.45 -16.04 6.59
C SER A 99 -16.69 -16.76 6.07
N GLY A 100 -16.87 -16.88 4.75
CA GLY A 100 -18.05 -17.47 4.13
C GLY A 100 -19.30 -16.58 4.23
N ALA A 101 -19.16 -15.28 4.47
CA ALA A 101 -20.27 -14.36 4.57
C ALA A 101 -20.98 -14.16 3.21
N SER A 102 -22.28 -13.89 3.24
CA SER A 102 -23.06 -13.55 2.04
C SER A 102 -22.96 -12.06 1.67
N SER A 103 -22.61 -11.20 2.63
CA SER A 103 -22.48 -9.76 2.46
C SER A 103 -21.35 -9.19 3.32
N VAL A 104 -20.82 -8.03 2.94
CA VAL A 104 -19.82 -7.30 3.72
C VAL A 104 -20.51 -6.61 4.90
N THR A 105 -20.27 -7.12 6.10
CA THR A 105 -20.77 -6.50 7.34
C THR A 105 -19.77 -5.48 7.91
N ARG A 106 -20.23 -4.71 8.90
CA ARG A 106 -19.40 -3.75 9.63
C ARG A 106 -18.17 -4.39 10.27
N ASP A 107 -18.32 -5.62 10.78
CA ASP A 107 -17.23 -6.38 11.40
C ASP A 107 -16.11 -6.69 10.39
N HIS A 108 -16.48 -7.17 9.19
CA HIS A 108 -15.52 -7.40 8.11
C HIS A 108 -14.79 -6.11 7.72
N CYS A 109 -15.49 -4.97 7.71
CA CYS A 109 -14.88 -3.67 7.44
C CYS A 109 -13.85 -3.27 8.49
N ILE A 110 -14.16 -3.42 9.79
CA ILE A 110 -13.26 -3.10 10.89
C ILE A 110 -12.04 -4.01 10.87
N GLU A 111 -12.27 -5.33 10.79
CA GLU A 111 -11.21 -6.32 10.74
C GLU A 111 -10.31 -6.13 9.52
N GLY A 112 -10.90 -5.96 8.35
CA GLY A 112 -10.18 -5.75 7.10
C GLY A 112 -9.35 -4.46 7.13
N TYR A 113 -9.88 -3.38 7.73
CA TYR A 113 -9.15 -2.13 7.91
C TYR A 113 -7.95 -2.26 8.85
N ILE A 114 -8.11 -2.95 9.99
CA ILE A 114 -7.00 -3.22 10.92
C ILE A 114 -5.93 -4.09 10.24
N ARG A 115 -6.33 -5.16 9.55
CA ARG A 115 -5.41 -6.05 8.81
C ARG A 115 -4.74 -5.39 7.60
N ALA A 116 -5.34 -4.36 7.01
CA ALA A 116 -4.76 -3.59 5.91
C ALA A 116 -3.76 -2.53 6.40
N THR A 117 -3.85 -2.13 7.67
CA THR A 117 -3.01 -1.08 8.25
C THR A 117 -1.62 -1.63 8.61
N PRO A 118 -0.52 -1.00 8.17
CA PRO A 118 0.82 -1.37 8.60
C PRO A 118 1.04 -1.17 10.10
N ALA A 119 1.80 -2.05 10.76
CA ALA A 119 2.02 -1.99 12.21
C ALA A 119 2.57 -0.65 12.73
N ARG A 120 3.41 0.01 11.92
CA ARG A 120 3.94 1.36 12.22
C ARG A 120 2.85 2.44 12.38
N ASP A 121 1.68 2.21 11.79
CA ASP A 121 0.57 3.18 11.70
C ASP A 121 -0.55 2.87 12.72
N TYR A 122 -0.38 1.85 13.58
CA TYR A 122 -1.39 1.44 14.57
C TYR A 122 -1.76 2.53 15.58
N ARG A 123 -0.84 3.42 15.93
CA ARG A 123 -1.15 4.57 16.81
C ARG A 123 -2.22 5.47 16.18
N SER A 124 -2.09 5.75 14.88
CA SER A 124 -3.03 6.61 14.14
C SER A 124 -4.37 5.90 13.93
N LEU A 125 -4.33 4.58 13.65
CA LEU A 125 -5.50 3.71 13.55
C LEU A 125 -6.34 3.75 14.83
N VAL A 126 -5.73 3.46 15.98
CA VAL A 126 -6.41 3.44 17.27
C VAL A 126 -7.02 4.81 17.58
N SER A 127 -6.25 5.88 17.42
CA SER A 127 -6.76 7.25 17.63
C SER A 127 -7.95 7.58 16.73
N PHE A 128 -7.95 7.11 15.48
CA PHE A 128 -9.06 7.32 14.57
C PHE A 128 -10.31 6.53 14.99
N LEU A 129 -10.15 5.24 15.35
CA LEU A 129 -11.25 4.39 15.79
C LEU A 129 -11.90 4.92 17.08
N ASP A 130 -11.08 5.33 18.05
CA ASP A 130 -11.54 5.94 19.31
C ASP A 130 -12.33 7.23 19.04
N LYS A 131 -11.82 8.12 18.19
CA LYS A 131 -12.50 9.38 17.81
C LYS A 131 -13.84 9.15 17.11
N LYS A 132 -13.97 8.04 16.38
CA LYS A 132 -15.21 7.67 15.68
C LYS A 132 -16.14 6.80 16.53
N GLY A 133 -15.76 6.47 17.77
CA GLY A 133 -16.54 5.60 18.66
C GLY A 133 -16.73 4.20 18.08
N ILE A 134 -15.77 3.70 17.29
CA ILE A 134 -15.82 2.37 16.70
C ILE A 134 -15.21 1.39 17.69
N ASP A 135 -16.01 0.44 18.18
CA ASP A 135 -15.49 -0.62 19.05
C ASP A 135 -14.64 -1.61 18.24
N TYR A 136 -13.36 -1.72 18.61
CA TYR A 136 -12.40 -2.68 18.04
C TYR A 136 -11.90 -3.68 19.08
N THR A 137 -12.56 -3.76 20.25
CA THR A 137 -12.19 -4.68 21.34
C THR A 137 -12.00 -6.13 20.87
N PRO A 138 -12.87 -6.70 20.02
CA PRO A 138 -12.67 -8.06 19.49
C PRO A 138 -11.36 -8.23 18.69
N TYR A 139 -10.87 -7.15 18.10
CA TYR A 139 -9.73 -7.14 17.17
C TYR A 139 -8.43 -6.61 17.80
N LYS A 140 -8.41 -6.30 19.10
CA LYS A 140 -7.20 -5.83 19.81
C LYS A 140 -6.00 -6.78 19.64
N HIS A 141 -6.27 -8.08 19.53
CA HIS A 141 -5.26 -9.11 19.29
C HIS A 141 -4.53 -8.94 17.94
N LEU A 142 -5.12 -8.24 16.96
CA LEU A 142 -4.51 -7.94 15.66
C LEU A 142 -3.56 -6.73 15.71
N ILE A 143 -3.67 -5.87 16.73
CA ILE A 143 -2.89 -4.63 16.86
C ILE A 143 -1.60 -4.84 17.67
N ASN A 144 -1.56 -5.83 18.56
CA ASN A 144 -0.41 -6.12 19.42
C ASN A 144 0.64 -7.06 18.78
N LYS A 145 0.84 -6.99 17.47
CA LYS A 145 1.77 -7.86 16.73
C LYS A 145 2.85 -7.09 16.00
#